data_AF-A0A7C6YII1-F1
#
_entry.id   AF-A0A7C6YII1-F1
#
_cell.length_a   1.000
_cell.length_b   1.000
_cell.length_c   1.000
_cell.angle_alpha   90.00
_cell.angle_beta   90.00
_cell.angle_gamma   90.00
#
_symmetry.space_group_name_H-M   'P 1'
#
loop_
_entity.id
_entity.type
_entity.pdbx_description
1 polymer ?
#
loop_
_entity_poly.entity_id
_entity_poly.type
_entity_poly.pdbx_seq_one_letter_code
_entity_poly.pdbx_strand_id
1 'polypeptide(L)'
;MSNQPAPAPHHPAESKWRILALVLLPIVGILLVLLAIFLVRPRDAGVVTVVYTDGAPAGTTINTGDVIDATDPRAFIVPQVGYRYKVFISDESEDRASGVARLGGRVTFIPNGRRGQTAVVDLTRIGERVYEAVLVKVLSEVEMPPKAPPAPFAPRPGDPTAGIIAGAELDVVISEASSKNPETEGVAKVHGLVIFVNGVTQIGERVNVRIVERRERLAFAEPTGKPAGPAPEPVRRTSFQPRPGDRVIPGAEMDVVITEASAKNPDTEGVARVNGLVVFVQGATTIGERVNVRIVERGERAAVAELTGKPAAPAPAPVRRVFQPSPGDPVVPGAIMDVVITEPSGRNPDTEGVARVNGLVVFVQGATTIGERLNVRIVERGGRAAVAEPTGTPPGDVIRRAFIPSADDPAAAVIAGAEMDVVITERSTKNPETEGVAKVNGLVVFVNGATTVGERVNVRITARRERMAFAELTGKPAAPAPPPEAAPEASPPPPAEE
;
A
#
# COMPACT_ATOMS: atom_id res chain seq x y z
N MET A 1 -105.45 38.31 -16.25
CA MET A 1 -104.97 38.76 -17.58
C MET A 1 -104.05 39.94 -17.28
N SER A 2 -102.72 39.88 -17.41
CA SER A 2 -101.89 39.17 -18.38
C SER A 2 -100.54 38.78 -17.76
N ASN A 3 -100.04 37.60 -18.13
CA ASN A 3 -98.69 37.12 -17.84
C ASN A 3 -97.66 37.97 -18.59
N GLN A 4 -96.67 38.49 -17.86
CA GLN A 4 -95.47 39.09 -18.44
C GLN A 4 -94.26 38.21 -18.08
N PRO A 5 -93.53 37.65 -19.07
CA PRO A 5 -92.42 36.74 -18.79
C PRO A 5 -91.20 37.50 -18.25
N ALA A 6 -90.55 36.91 -17.25
CA ALA A 6 -89.32 37.43 -16.65
C ALA A 6 -88.16 37.43 -17.67
N PRO A 7 -87.31 38.47 -17.70
CA PRO A 7 -86.16 38.55 -18.59
C PRO A 7 -85.05 37.58 -18.15
N ALA A 8 -84.43 36.92 -19.13
CA ALA A 8 -83.27 36.06 -18.92
C ALA A 8 -82.06 36.86 -18.37
N PRO A 9 -81.25 36.29 -17.46
CA PRO A 9 -80.07 36.97 -16.95
C PRO A 9 -78.99 37.08 -18.04
N HIS A 10 -78.64 38.33 -18.37
CA HIS A 10 -77.45 38.64 -19.15
C HIS A 10 -76.20 38.27 -18.34
N HIS A 11 -75.45 37.26 -18.78
CA HIS A 11 -74.09 37.02 -18.29
C HIS A 11 -73.21 38.22 -18.69
N PRO A 12 -72.62 38.98 -17.75
CA PRO A 12 -71.65 40.00 -18.09
C PRO A 12 -70.42 39.30 -18.68
N ALA A 13 -70.10 39.63 -19.93
CA ALA A 13 -68.95 39.13 -20.67
C ALA A 13 -67.70 39.24 -19.80
N GLU A 14 -67.20 38.08 -19.36
CA GLU A 14 -65.97 37.92 -18.62
C GLU A 14 -64.84 38.55 -19.45
N SER A 15 -64.33 39.70 -19.01
CA SER A 15 -63.37 40.43 -19.81
C SER A 15 -62.10 39.59 -19.90
N LYS A 16 -61.77 39.11 -21.10
CA LYS A 16 -60.55 38.35 -21.40
C LYS A 16 -59.29 39.02 -20.82
N TRP A 17 -59.34 40.35 -20.66
CA TRP A 17 -58.33 41.16 -19.99
C TRP A 17 -58.12 40.86 -18.50
N ARG A 18 -59.16 40.51 -17.74
CA ARG A 18 -59.02 40.11 -16.32
C ARG A 18 -58.36 38.75 -16.18
N ILE A 19 -58.72 37.79 -17.02
CA ILE A 19 -58.08 36.47 -17.05
C ILE A 19 -56.62 36.60 -17.51
N LEU A 20 -56.35 37.42 -18.53
CA LEU A 20 -54.99 37.70 -18.99
C LEU A 20 -54.15 38.37 -17.88
N ALA A 21 -54.70 39.35 -17.17
CA ALA A 21 -54.01 40.02 -16.06
C ALA A 21 -53.71 39.06 -14.89
N LEU A 22 -54.64 38.16 -14.55
CA LEU A 22 -54.46 37.15 -13.50
C LEU A 22 -53.36 36.13 -13.83
N VAL A 23 -53.13 35.83 -15.11
CA VAL A 23 -52.05 34.93 -15.54
C VAL A 23 -50.72 35.66 -15.71
N LEU A 24 -50.72 36.90 -16.22
CA LEU A 24 -49.48 37.63 -16.51
C LEU A 24 -48.78 38.10 -15.23
N LEU A 25 -49.54 38.48 -14.20
CA LEU A 25 -49.01 39.04 -12.95
C LEU A 25 -48.08 38.07 -12.19
N PRO A 26 -48.41 36.77 -11.99
CA PRO A 26 -47.49 35.83 -11.37
C PRO A 26 -46.27 35.54 -12.25
N ILE A 27 -46.40 35.52 -13.58
CA ILE A 27 -45.28 35.29 -14.50
C ILE A 27 -44.26 36.43 -14.39
N VAL A 28 -44.73 37.69 -14.37
CA VAL A 28 -43.86 38.86 -14.18
C VAL A 28 -43.19 38.83 -12.81
N GLY A 29 -43.92 38.42 -11.75
CA GLY A 29 -43.34 38.24 -10.41
C GLY A 29 -42.21 37.22 -10.38
N ILE A 30 -42.39 36.06 -11.02
CA ILE A 30 -41.35 35.02 -11.13
C ILE A 30 -40.14 35.55 -11.91
N LEU A 31 -40.37 36.27 -13.01
CA LEU A 31 -39.30 36.82 -13.83
C LEU A 31 -38.44 37.83 -13.06
N LEU A 32 -39.07 38.68 -12.23
CA LEU A 32 -38.37 39.65 -11.40
C LEU A 32 -37.53 38.97 -10.31
N VAL A 33 -38.01 37.87 -9.73
CA VAL A 33 -37.24 37.09 -8.75
C VAL A 33 -36.03 36.43 -9.40
N LEU A 34 -36.20 35.84 -10.60
CA LEU A 34 -35.08 35.26 -11.36
C LEU A 34 -34.05 36.32 -11.75
N LEU A 35 -34.51 37.51 -12.15
CA LEU A 35 -33.63 38.65 -12.45
C LEU A 35 -32.87 39.10 -11.20
N ALA A 36 -33.53 39.20 -10.04
CA ALA A 36 -32.87 39.53 -8.77
C ALA A 36 -31.81 38.48 -8.39
N ILE A 37 -32.10 37.17 -8.55
CA ILE A 37 -31.12 36.10 -8.33
C ILE A 37 -29.93 36.23 -9.28
N PHE A 38 -30.18 36.61 -10.54
CA PHE A 38 -29.13 36.77 -11.53
C PHE A 38 -28.26 38.02 -11.31
N LEU A 39 -28.83 39.11 -10.78
CA LEU A 39 -28.10 40.31 -10.39
C LEU A 39 -27.33 40.14 -9.06
N VAL A 40 -27.85 39.35 -8.14
CA VAL A 40 -27.21 39.07 -6.84
C VAL A 40 -26.16 37.95 -6.96
N ARG A 41 -26.10 37.23 -8.09
CA ARG A 41 -25.01 36.28 -8.36
C ARG A 41 -23.69 37.06 -8.46
N PRO A 42 -22.73 36.86 -7.54
CA PRO A 42 -21.44 37.53 -7.60
C PRO A 42 -20.73 37.12 -8.89
N ARG A 43 -20.53 38.09 -9.79
CA ARG A 43 -19.66 37.97 -10.95
C ARG A 43 -18.26 38.42 -10.55
N ASP A 44 -17.58 37.63 -9.75
CA ASP A 44 -16.15 37.84 -9.54
C ASP A 44 -15.37 36.98 -10.52
N ALA A 45 -15.21 37.51 -11.75
CA ALA A 45 -14.14 37.10 -12.64
C ALA A 45 -12.88 37.89 -12.27
N GLY A 46 -12.24 37.50 -11.17
CA GLY A 46 -10.92 38.01 -10.81
C GLY A 46 -9.87 37.42 -11.76
N VAL A 47 -9.50 38.17 -12.80
CA VAL A 47 -8.30 37.89 -13.59
C VAL A 47 -7.10 38.11 -12.68
N VAL A 48 -6.43 37.02 -12.29
CA VAL A 48 -5.15 37.06 -11.57
C VAL A 48 -4.04 36.71 -12.55
N THR A 49 -3.22 37.70 -12.86
CA THR A 49 -1.94 37.53 -13.56
C THR A 49 -1.00 36.74 -12.65
N VAL A 50 -0.62 35.52 -13.06
CA VAL A 50 0.38 34.71 -12.36
C VAL A 50 1.72 34.86 -13.07
N VAL A 51 2.71 35.36 -12.36
CA VAL A 51 4.12 35.30 -12.75
C VAL A 51 4.61 33.87 -12.59
N TYR A 52 5.07 33.25 -13.67
CA TYR A 52 5.70 31.93 -13.66
C TYR A 52 7.09 31.99 -13.03
N THR A 53 7.39 31.06 -12.12
CA THR A 53 8.74 30.57 -11.88
C THR A 53 8.79 29.13 -12.40
N ASP A 54 9.69 28.89 -13.35
CA ASP A 54 9.87 27.62 -14.05
C ASP A 54 10.25 26.47 -13.12
N GLY A 55 9.70 25.28 -13.40
CA GLY A 55 10.29 24.00 -12.98
C GLY A 55 9.39 23.09 -12.13
N ALA A 56 8.39 22.43 -12.73
CA ALA A 56 7.86 21.16 -12.22
C ALA A 56 7.19 20.34 -13.34
N PRO A 57 7.36 19.00 -13.37
CA PRO A 57 7.02 18.15 -14.49
C PRO A 57 5.51 17.99 -14.71
N ALA A 58 5.12 18.00 -15.99
CA ALA A 58 3.75 17.79 -16.44
C ALA A 58 3.23 16.39 -16.07
N GLY A 59 2.10 16.32 -15.37
CA GLY A 59 1.46 15.02 -15.12
C GLY A 59 0.43 14.90 -13.99
N THR A 60 -0.31 15.95 -13.63
CA THR A 60 -1.63 15.84 -12.96
C THR A 60 -2.40 17.12 -13.24
N THR A 61 -3.72 17.03 -13.45
CA THR A 61 -4.60 18.19 -13.62
C THR A 61 -4.72 18.91 -12.27
N ILE A 62 -3.66 19.62 -11.86
CA ILE A 62 -3.62 20.43 -10.64
C ILE A 62 -4.44 21.68 -10.95
N ASN A 63 -5.60 21.80 -10.32
CA ASN A 63 -6.36 23.03 -10.37
C ASN A 63 -5.83 23.97 -9.28
N THR A 64 -4.73 24.67 -9.58
CA THR A 64 -4.14 25.66 -8.67
C THR A 64 -4.91 26.99 -8.68
N GLY A 65 -5.91 27.14 -9.54
CA GLY A 65 -6.68 28.38 -9.73
C GLY A 65 -7.98 28.41 -8.93
N ASP A 66 -8.75 27.33 -8.93
CA ASP A 66 -10.08 27.31 -8.32
C ASP A 66 -10.02 27.04 -6.81
N VAL A 67 -10.71 27.87 -6.03
CA VAL A 67 -10.84 27.72 -4.58
C VAL A 67 -12.17 27.04 -4.27
N ILE A 68 -12.11 25.83 -3.72
CA ILE A 68 -13.29 25.07 -3.31
C ILE A 68 -13.74 25.52 -1.92
N ASP A 69 -14.99 25.93 -1.76
CA ASP A 69 -15.52 26.28 -0.44
C ASP A 69 -15.81 25.02 0.40
N ALA A 70 -15.01 24.84 1.46
CA ALA A 70 -15.10 23.74 2.40
C ALA A 70 -15.57 24.18 3.80
N THR A 71 -16.14 25.39 3.91
CA THR A 71 -16.70 25.89 5.17
C THR A 71 -18.06 25.28 5.51
N ASP A 72 -18.78 24.74 4.53
CA ASP A 72 -20.03 24.02 4.75
C ASP A 72 -19.75 22.57 5.18
N PRO A 73 -20.05 22.19 6.44
CA PRO A 73 -19.83 20.82 6.92
C PRO A 73 -20.73 19.77 6.24
N ARG A 74 -21.77 20.19 5.51
CA ARG A 74 -22.67 19.30 4.76
C ARG A 74 -22.22 19.09 3.32
N ALA A 75 -21.26 19.86 2.83
CA ALA A 75 -20.72 19.69 1.50
C ALA A 75 -19.95 18.37 1.42
N PHE A 76 -20.36 17.50 0.50
CA PHE A 76 -19.59 16.30 0.19
C PHE A 76 -18.37 16.71 -0.65
N ILE A 77 -17.22 16.81 0.01
CA ILE A 77 -15.95 17.20 -0.60
C ILE A 77 -15.01 16.01 -0.53
N VAL A 78 -14.49 15.60 -1.69
CA VAL A 78 -13.39 14.63 -1.80
C VAL A 78 -12.09 15.42 -1.91
N PRO A 79 -11.27 15.50 -0.84
CA PRO A 79 -10.07 16.34 -0.84
C PRO A 79 -8.99 15.74 -1.75
N GLN A 80 -8.27 16.59 -2.48
CA GLN A 80 -7.22 16.21 -3.42
C GLN A 80 -5.97 17.06 -3.17
N VAL A 81 -4.80 16.44 -3.26
CA VAL A 81 -3.52 17.13 -3.09
C VAL A 81 -3.31 18.13 -4.23
N GLY A 82 -2.80 19.32 -3.91
CA GLY A 82 -2.56 20.42 -4.85
C GLY A 82 -3.78 21.28 -5.18
N TYR A 83 -4.92 21.03 -4.52
CA TYR A 83 -6.13 21.84 -4.67
C TYR A 83 -6.25 22.83 -3.52
N ARG A 84 -6.86 23.98 -3.82
CA ARG A 84 -7.10 25.04 -2.84
C ARG A 84 -8.50 24.96 -2.24
N TYR A 85 -8.55 25.06 -0.92
CA TYR A 85 -9.79 24.97 -0.15
C TYR A 85 -9.95 26.20 0.74
N LYS A 86 -11.14 26.79 0.75
CA LYS A 86 -11.54 27.76 1.76
C LYS A 86 -12.06 26.99 2.98
N VAL A 87 -11.39 27.13 4.12
CA VAL A 87 -11.67 26.40 5.36
C VAL A 87 -11.85 27.38 6.52
N PHE A 88 -12.60 26.95 7.54
CA PHE A 88 -12.69 27.64 8.82
C PHE A 88 -11.81 26.93 9.85
N ILE A 89 -10.87 27.67 10.45
CA ILE A 89 -9.96 27.18 11.47
C ILE A 89 -10.68 27.25 12.82
N SER A 90 -11.28 26.13 13.21
CA SER A 90 -12.12 26.03 14.41
C SER A 90 -11.32 25.92 15.71
N ASP A 91 -10.09 25.42 15.63
CA ASP A 91 -9.27 25.13 16.80
C ASP A 91 -7.77 25.36 16.49
N GLU A 92 -6.93 25.23 17.50
CA GLU A 92 -5.48 25.29 17.40
C GLU A 92 -4.88 24.00 17.98
N SER A 93 -3.75 23.56 17.43
CA SER A 93 -3.01 22.39 17.90
C SER A 93 -2.51 22.61 19.34
N GLU A 94 -2.26 21.51 20.06
CA GLU A 94 -1.82 21.58 21.47
C GLU A 94 -0.50 22.33 21.65
N ASP A 95 0.40 22.22 20.67
CA ASP A 95 1.69 22.92 20.63
C ASP A 95 1.59 24.36 20.09
N ARG A 96 0.38 24.83 19.74
CA ARG A 96 0.10 26.15 19.14
C ARG A 96 0.89 26.46 17.85
N ALA A 97 1.43 25.43 17.21
CA ALA A 97 2.20 25.56 15.98
C ALA A 97 1.28 25.63 14.75
N SER A 98 0.07 25.07 14.83
CA SER A 98 -0.84 24.92 13.69
C SER A 98 -2.29 25.21 14.05
N GLY A 99 -3.00 25.83 13.12
CA GLY A 99 -4.45 25.89 13.12
C GLY A 99 -5.05 24.53 12.75
N VAL A 100 -6.21 24.22 13.32
CA VAL A 100 -6.94 22.97 13.08
C VAL A 100 -8.29 23.29 12.44
N ALA A 101 -8.47 22.79 11.21
CA ALA A 101 -9.71 22.88 10.45
C ALA A 101 -10.27 21.48 10.15
N ARG A 102 -11.51 21.44 9.64
CA ARG A 102 -12.12 20.21 9.11
C ARG A 102 -12.32 20.34 7.61
N LEU A 103 -11.78 19.39 6.86
CA LEU A 103 -11.93 19.29 5.41
C LEU A 103 -12.46 17.89 5.07
N GLY A 104 -13.62 17.81 4.40
CA GLY A 104 -14.25 16.51 4.10
C GLY A 104 -14.52 15.66 5.35
N GLY A 105 -14.81 16.30 6.49
CA GLY A 105 -15.02 15.65 7.79
C GLY A 105 -13.76 15.22 8.55
N ARG A 106 -12.57 15.30 7.94
CA ARG A 106 -11.29 14.94 8.58
C ARG A 106 -10.55 16.15 9.10
N VAL A 107 -9.65 15.91 10.06
CA VAL A 107 -8.82 16.94 10.68
C VAL A 107 -7.69 17.35 9.73
N THR A 108 -7.56 18.66 9.52
CA THR A 108 -6.50 19.26 8.70
C THR A 108 -5.66 20.19 9.55
N PHE A 109 -4.35 19.95 9.59
CA PHE A 109 -3.37 20.82 10.22
C PHE A 109 -2.88 21.87 9.23
N ILE A 110 -2.90 23.13 9.66
CA ILE A 110 -2.55 24.29 8.85
C ILE A 110 -1.49 25.09 9.63
N PRO A 111 -0.20 24.94 9.31
CA PRO A 111 0.86 25.72 9.93
C PRO A 111 0.57 27.23 9.81
N ASN A 112 0.87 27.98 10.87
CA ASN A 112 0.60 29.42 11.00
C ASN A 112 -0.88 29.85 10.98
N GLY A 113 -1.82 28.93 10.80
CA GLY A 113 -3.24 29.21 10.94
C GLY A 113 -3.64 29.47 12.39
N ARG A 114 -4.56 30.40 12.63
CA ARG A 114 -5.08 30.71 13.97
C ARG A 114 -6.57 30.41 14.10
N ARG A 115 -6.97 30.02 15.30
CA ARG A 115 -8.37 29.75 15.65
C ARG A 115 -9.23 30.99 15.39
N GLY A 116 -10.35 30.80 14.69
CA GLY A 116 -11.27 31.88 14.30
C GLY A 116 -11.01 32.43 12.89
N GLN A 117 -9.95 32.01 12.20
CA GLN A 117 -9.67 32.44 10.83
C GLN A 117 -10.46 31.61 9.81
N THR A 118 -11.02 32.29 8.82
CA THR A 118 -11.39 31.67 7.54
C THR A 118 -10.25 31.90 6.56
N ALA A 119 -9.69 30.85 5.98
CA ALA A 119 -8.51 30.93 5.14
C ALA A 119 -8.61 30.03 3.90
N VAL A 120 -7.90 30.42 2.85
CA VAL A 120 -7.59 29.56 1.70
C VAL A 120 -6.32 28.80 2.03
N VAL A 121 -6.38 27.49 1.91
CA VAL A 121 -5.28 26.56 2.17
C VAL A 121 -5.04 25.66 0.97
N ASP A 122 -3.79 25.29 0.75
CA ASP A 122 -3.41 24.32 -0.28
C ASP A 122 -3.13 22.98 0.39
N LEU A 123 -3.82 21.92 -0.06
CA LEU A 123 -3.67 20.60 0.52
C LEU A 123 -2.39 19.95 0.02
N THR A 124 -1.38 19.82 0.88
CA THR A 124 -0.06 19.28 0.48
C THR A 124 0.06 17.79 0.69
N ARG A 125 -0.67 17.22 1.66
CA ARG A 125 -0.61 15.78 1.95
C ARG A 125 -1.92 15.24 2.51
N ILE A 126 -2.31 14.07 2.01
CA ILE A 126 -3.40 13.27 2.53
C ILE A 126 -2.82 12.09 3.32
N GLY A 127 -2.89 12.17 4.64
CA GLY A 127 -2.59 11.04 5.52
C GLY A 127 -3.80 10.12 5.71
N GLU A 128 -3.56 8.97 6.34
CA GLU A 128 -4.60 7.97 6.64
C GLU A 128 -5.70 8.55 7.55
N ARG A 129 -5.29 9.34 8.56
CA ARG A 129 -6.19 9.89 9.59
C ARG A 129 -6.32 11.41 9.57
N VAL A 130 -5.31 12.11 9.06
CA VAL A 130 -5.19 13.56 9.11
C VAL A 130 -4.67 14.10 7.78
N TYR A 131 -4.99 15.36 7.52
CA TYR A 131 -4.52 16.09 6.36
C TYR A 131 -3.52 17.16 6.78
N GLU A 132 -2.56 17.44 5.91
CA GLU A 132 -1.64 18.57 6.05
C GLU A 132 -1.90 19.54 4.91
N ALA A 133 -2.04 20.82 5.25
CA ALA A 133 -2.26 21.88 4.29
C ALA A 133 -1.41 23.10 4.65
N VAL A 134 -1.04 23.87 3.64
CA VAL A 134 -0.29 25.12 3.83
C VAL A 134 -1.25 26.30 3.72
N LEU A 135 -1.08 27.28 4.61
CA LEU A 135 -1.84 28.52 4.58
C LEU A 135 -1.45 29.35 3.35
N VAL A 136 -2.40 29.63 2.47
CA VAL A 136 -2.19 30.48 1.29
C VAL A 136 -2.57 31.92 1.59
N LYS A 137 -3.78 32.12 2.14
CA LYS A 137 -4.31 33.46 2.43
C LYS A 137 -5.39 33.41 3.50
N VAL A 138 -5.34 34.34 4.45
CA VAL A 138 -6.45 34.57 5.40
C VAL A 138 -7.49 35.48 4.74
N LEU A 139 -8.76 35.07 4.78
CA LEU A 139 -9.89 35.82 4.21
C LEU A 139 -10.62 36.67 5.24
N SER A 140 -10.76 36.15 6.46
CA SER A 140 -11.40 36.86 7.57
C SER A 140 -10.99 36.23 8.89
N GLU A 141 -11.13 36.98 9.98
CA GLU A 141 -10.85 36.51 11.33
C GLU A 141 -12.01 36.91 12.24
N VAL A 142 -12.45 35.97 13.07
CA VAL A 142 -13.50 36.18 14.07
C VAL A 142 -12.90 35.89 15.44
N GLU A 143 -13.06 36.84 16.36
CA GLU A 143 -12.63 36.66 17.74
C GLU A 143 -13.49 35.58 18.41
N MET A 144 -12.87 34.45 18.72
CA MET A 144 -13.53 33.30 19.35
C MET A 144 -13.33 33.38 20.86
N PRO A 145 -14.32 32.94 21.67
CA PRO A 145 -14.15 32.88 23.11
C PRO A 145 -12.94 32.00 23.49
N PRO A 146 -12.24 32.33 24.58
CA PRO A 146 -11.05 31.59 25.02
C PRO A 146 -11.37 30.10 25.15
N LYS A 147 -10.46 29.25 24.67
CA LYS A 147 -10.62 27.80 24.73
C LYS A 147 -10.68 27.39 26.21
N ALA A 148 -11.76 26.74 26.62
CA ALA A 148 -11.86 26.22 27.97
C ALA A 148 -10.69 25.24 28.23
N PRO A 149 -10.08 25.27 29.43
CA PRO A 149 -9.06 24.29 29.77
C PRO A 149 -9.65 22.87 29.66
N PRO A 150 -8.87 21.89 29.20
CA PRO A 150 -9.34 20.52 29.11
C PRO A 150 -9.81 20.05 30.49
N ALA A 151 -10.96 19.37 30.52
CA ALA A 151 -11.47 18.81 31.77
C ALA A 151 -10.43 17.83 32.36
N PRO A 152 -10.21 17.85 33.68
CA PRO A 152 -9.31 16.89 34.32
C PRO A 152 -9.80 15.47 34.05
N PHE A 153 -8.86 14.56 33.78
CA PHE A 153 -9.19 13.16 33.56
C PHE A 153 -9.84 12.55 34.81
N ALA A 154 -11.03 11.98 34.63
CA ALA A 154 -11.73 11.21 35.65
C ALA A 154 -11.73 9.73 35.24
N PRO A 155 -11.05 8.84 35.99
CA PRO A 155 -11.05 7.41 35.67
C PRO A 155 -12.44 6.82 35.82
N ARG A 156 -12.74 5.81 34.99
CA ARG A 156 -14.00 5.07 35.09
C ARG A 156 -13.95 4.15 36.31
N PRO A 157 -15.10 3.87 36.97
CA PRO A 157 -15.15 2.88 38.05
C PRO A 157 -14.61 1.52 37.56
N GLY A 158 -13.66 0.94 38.30
CA GLY A 158 -13.02 -0.33 37.95
C GLY A 158 -11.82 -0.23 36.99
N ASP A 159 -11.39 0.99 36.62
CA ASP A 159 -10.16 1.19 35.84
C ASP A 159 -8.92 0.83 36.70
N PRO A 160 -8.08 -0.14 36.29
CA PRO A 160 -6.87 -0.52 37.03
C PRO A 160 -5.83 0.60 37.11
N THR A 161 -5.99 1.64 36.29
CA THR A 161 -5.14 2.84 36.28
C THR A 161 -5.73 4.01 37.07
N ALA A 162 -6.83 3.81 37.79
CA ALA A 162 -7.53 4.87 38.52
C ALA A 162 -6.66 5.57 39.59
N GLY A 163 -5.66 4.89 40.14
CA GLY A 163 -4.68 5.48 41.07
C GLY A 163 -3.60 6.32 40.40
N ILE A 164 -3.49 6.28 39.07
CA ILE A 164 -2.49 7.00 38.28
C ILE A 164 -3.12 8.30 37.78
N ILE A 165 -3.20 9.27 38.68
CA ILE A 165 -3.79 10.61 38.44
C ILE A 165 -2.72 11.69 38.62
N ALA A 166 -2.98 12.91 38.14
CA ALA A 166 -2.08 14.04 38.38
C ALA A 166 -1.80 14.22 39.88
N GLY A 167 -0.52 14.36 40.22
CA GLY A 167 0.00 14.46 41.59
C GLY A 167 0.37 13.12 42.24
N ALA A 168 -0.05 11.97 41.69
CA ALA A 168 0.28 10.66 42.23
C ALA A 168 1.77 10.33 42.02
N GLU A 169 2.39 9.74 43.03
CA GLU A 169 3.74 9.19 42.96
C GLU A 169 3.70 7.68 42.78
N LEU A 170 4.51 7.15 41.86
CA LEU A 170 4.62 5.71 41.65
C LEU A 170 6.02 5.31 41.18
N ASP A 171 6.39 4.07 41.51
CA ASP A 171 7.61 3.46 41.00
C ASP A 171 7.36 2.88 39.61
N VAL A 172 8.15 3.33 38.63
CA VAL A 172 8.11 2.83 37.26
C VAL A 172 9.44 2.23 36.84
N VAL A 173 9.38 1.37 35.83
CA VAL A 173 10.57 0.89 35.11
C VAL A 173 10.49 1.41 33.68
N ILE A 174 11.53 2.08 33.22
CA ILE A 174 11.61 2.56 31.85
C ILE A 174 11.72 1.34 30.92
N SER A 175 10.73 1.17 30.05
CA SER A 175 10.61 0.00 29.17
C SER A 175 11.14 0.26 27.76
N GLU A 176 11.10 1.51 27.32
CA GLU A 176 11.50 1.95 25.98
C GLU A 176 11.87 3.43 25.98
N ALA A 177 12.60 3.89 24.97
CA ALA A 177 12.85 5.31 24.73
C ALA A 177 11.63 5.97 24.05
N SER A 178 11.38 7.25 24.32
CA SER A 178 10.32 8.01 23.67
C SER A 178 10.58 8.11 22.16
N SER A 179 9.57 7.79 21.34
CA SER A 179 9.70 7.96 19.89
C SER A 179 9.74 9.42 19.46
N LYS A 180 9.21 10.32 20.29
CA LYS A 180 9.16 11.76 20.00
C LYS A 180 10.43 12.47 20.50
N ASN A 181 10.88 12.13 21.70
CA ASN A 181 12.01 12.78 22.36
C ASN A 181 12.95 11.74 23.02
N PRO A 182 13.68 10.91 22.24
CA PRO A 182 14.44 9.77 22.77
C PRO A 182 15.59 10.15 23.71
N GLU A 183 16.14 11.36 23.55
CA GLU A 183 17.29 11.86 24.33
C GLU A 183 16.91 12.48 25.68
N THR A 184 15.63 12.78 25.89
CA THR A 184 15.14 13.46 27.10
C THR A 184 14.01 12.73 27.79
N GLU A 185 13.31 11.81 27.12
CA GLU A 185 12.16 11.10 27.67
C GLU A 185 12.29 9.58 27.57
N GLY A 186 12.04 8.90 28.68
CA GLY A 186 11.83 7.46 28.75
C GLY A 186 10.35 7.14 28.86
N VAL A 187 9.98 5.91 28.49
CA VAL A 187 8.60 5.45 28.48
C VAL A 187 8.42 4.23 29.36
N ALA A 188 7.49 4.33 30.31
CA ALA A 188 7.04 3.23 31.15
C ALA A 188 5.62 2.79 30.76
N LYS A 189 5.36 1.48 30.84
CA LYS A 189 4.03 0.90 30.58
C LYS A 189 3.47 0.28 31.85
N VAL A 190 2.35 0.80 32.34
CA VAL A 190 1.70 0.34 33.58
C VAL A 190 0.24 0.00 33.27
N HIS A 191 -0.15 -1.27 33.39
CA HIS A 191 -1.53 -1.73 33.09
C HIS A 191 -2.09 -1.24 31.73
N GLY A 192 -1.23 -1.11 30.71
CA GLY A 192 -1.60 -0.63 29.37
C GLY A 192 -1.60 0.90 29.21
N LEU A 193 -1.35 1.64 30.29
CA LEU A 193 -1.11 3.08 30.26
C LEU A 193 0.35 3.38 29.91
N VAL A 194 0.55 4.30 28.96
CA VAL A 194 1.87 4.81 28.56
C VAL A 194 2.23 6.03 29.40
N ILE A 195 3.33 5.98 30.14
CA ILE A 195 3.81 7.08 30.98
C ILE A 195 5.12 7.59 30.40
N PHE A 196 5.13 8.84 29.96
CA PHE A 196 6.33 9.56 29.53
C PHE A 196 7.01 10.17 30.74
N VAL A 197 8.25 9.77 30.99
CA VAL A 197 9.06 10.24 32.12
C VAL A 197 10.13 11.18 31.58
N ASN A 198 9.98 12.47 31.88
CA ASN A 198 10.92 13.50 31.44
C ASN A 198 12.19 13.48 32.30
N GLY A 199 13.37 13.45 31.68
CA GLY A 199 14.68 13.45 32.35
C GLY A 199 15.24 12.06 32.68
N VAL A 200 14.56 10.97 32.32
CA VAL A 200 15.02 9.59 32.55
C VAL A 200 14.95 8.82 31.24
N THR A 201 16.09 8.45 30.67
CA THR A 201 16.16 7.83 29.33
C THR A 201 16.70 6.41 29.33
N GLN A 202 17.29 5.94 30.43
CA GLN A 202 17.92 4.64 30.48
C GLN A 202 16.87 3.52 30.58
N ILE A 203 16.83 2.64 29.58
CA ILE A 203 15.93 1.48 29.57
C ILE A 203 16.33 0.51 30.69
N GLY A 204 15.34 0.00 31.42
CA GLY A 204 15.51 -0.85 32.59
C GLY A 204 15.72 -0.07 33.89
N GLU A 205 15.89 1.25 33.83
CA GLU A 205 16.04 2.09 35.02
C GLU A 205 14.73 2.14 35.82
N ARG A 206 14.86 2.02 37.14
CA ARG A 206 13.76 2.10 38.10
C ARG A 206 13.77 3.47 38.77
N VAL A 207 12.68 4.22 38.64
CA VAL A 207 12.60 5.58 39.15
C VAL A 207 11.24 5.80 39.82
N ASN A 208 11.23 6.52 40.94
CA ASN A 208 10.00 7.05 41.50
C ASN A 208 9.63 8.29 40.70
N VAL A 209 8.41 8.33 40.18
CA VAL A 209 7.94 9.41 39.34
C VAL A 209 6.66 9.99 39.90
N ARG A 210 6.50 11.29 39.76
CA ARG A 210 5.27 12.00 40.05
C ARG A 210 4.55 12.32 38.76
N ILE A 211 3.30 11.89 38.65
CA ILE A 211 2.47 12.22 37.49
C ILE A 211 2.17 13.72 37.51
N VAL A 212 2.58 14.41 36.45
CA VAL A 212 2.28 15.83 36.24
C VAL A 212 0.93 15.98 35.54
N GLU A 213 0.68 15.14 34.54
CA GLU A 213 -0.55 15.18 33.76
C GLU A 213 -1.03 13.76 33.41
N ARG A 214 -2.34 13.51 33.56
CA ARG A 214 -2.97 12.25 33.16
C ARG A 214 -4.01 12.52 32.07
N ARG A 215 -3.90 11.83 30.94
CA ARG A 215 -4.89 11.79 29.85
C ARG A 215 -5.66 10.47 29.87
N GLU A 216 -6.31 10.04 28.78
CA GLU A 216 -7.03 8.75 28.76
C GLU A 216 -6.09 7.55 28.61
N ARG A 217 -5.17 7.59 27.64
CA ARG A 217 -4.26 6.47 27.31
C ARG A 217 -2.78 6.73 27.61
N LEU A 218 -2.47 7.94 28.05
CA LEU A 218 -1.11 8.34 28.38
C LEU A 218 -1.06 9.25 29.62
N ALA A 219 0.10 9.33 30.23
CA ALA A 219 0.42 10.25 31.32
C ALA A 219 1.83 10.83 31.13
N PHE A 220 2.08 11.99 31.70
CA PHE A 220 3.38 12.63 31.78
C PHE A 220 3.82 12.68 33.23
N ALA A 221 5.09 12.40 33.48
CA ALA A 221 5.64 12.31 34.82
C ALA A 221 7.06 12.89 34.90
N GLU A 222 7.43 13.35 36.09
CA GLU A 222 8.77 13.82 36.42
C GLU A 222 9.39 12.94 37.51
N PRO A 223 10.72 12.70 37.46
CA PRO A 223 11.40 11.90 38.46
C PRO A 223 11.47 12.66 39.78
N THR A 224 11.01 12.02 40.85
CA THR A 224 11.10 12.52 42.23
C THR A 224 12.28 11.92 42.98
N GLY A 225 12.94 10.91 42.41
CA GLY A 225 14.18 10.33 42.94
C GLY A 225 14.24 8.81 42.79
N LYS A 226 15.17 8.19 43.53
CA LYS A 226 15.28 6.72 43.60
C LYS A 226 14.14 6.17 44.47
N PRO A 227 13.56 5.00 44.11
CA PRO A 227 12.41 4.43 44.80
C PRO A 227 12.66 4.26 46.31
N ALA A 228 11.65 4.58 47.12
CA ALA A 228 11.70 4.45 48.57
C ALA A 228 11.37 3.00 48.98
N GLY A 229 12.41 2.27 49.38
CA GLY A 229 12.29 0.91 49.92
C GLY A 229 13.26 -0.08 49.26
N PRO A 230 13.51 -1.25 49.89
CA PRO A 230 14.18 -2.34 49.18
C PRO A 230 13.37 -2.64 47.91
N ALA A 231 14.08 -2.83 46.79
CA ALA A 231 13.46 -3.20 45.54
C ALA A 231 12.38 -4.26 45.82
N PRO A 232 11.08 -4.04 45.50
CA PRO A 232 10.16 -5.16 45.43
C PRO A 232 10.86 -6.21 44.60
N GLU A 233 10.93 -7.44 45.13
CA GLU A 233 11.40 -8.59 44.37
C GLU A 233 10.81 -8.42 42.98
N PRO A 234 11.64 -8.51 41.91
CA PRO A 234 11.15 -8.32 40.55
C PRO A 234 9.86 -9.09 40.48
N VAL A 235 8.74 -8.42 40.18
CA VAL A 235 7.47 -9.10 39.99
C VAL A 235 7.82 -10.16 38.97
N ARG A 236 8.02 -11.39 39.45
CA ARG A 236 8.31 -12.53 38.61
C ARG A 236 7.02 -12.62 37.87
N ARG A 237 7.02 -12.05 36.64
CA ARG A 237 5.96 -12.21 35.66
C ARG A 237 5.53 -13.64 35.86
N THR A 238 4.30 -13.84 36.35
CA THR A 238 3.72 -15.16 36.66
C THR A 238 4.41 -16.17 35.78
N SER A 239 5.36 -16.92 36.34
CA SER A 239 6.37 -17.61 35.55
C SER A 239 5.61 -18.39 34.52
N PHE A 240 5.78 -18.03 33.24
CA PHE A 240 5.17 -18.80 32.16
C PHE A 240 5.63 -20.22 32.41
N GLN A 241 4.69 -21.07 32.85
CA GLN A 241 5.04 -22.41 33.26
C GLN A 241 5.16 -23.19 31.96
N PRO A 242 6.38 -23.58 31.55
CA PRO A 242 6.58 -24.21 30.28
C PRO A 242 5.75 -25.49 30.25
N ARG A 243 5.13 -25.80 29.11
CA ARG A 243 4.36 -27.04 28.99
C ARG A 243 5.29 -28.22 29.30
N PRO A 244 4.82 -29.29 29.96
CA PRO A 244 5.63 -30.47 30.19
C PRO A 244 6.27 -30.97 28.89
N GLY A 245 7.61 -31.03 28.85
CA GLY A 245 8.38 -31.38 27.66
C GLY A 245 9.00 -30.19 26.89
N ASP A 246 8.73 -28.94 27.28
CA ASP A 246 9.45 -27.78 26.73
C ASP A 246 10.91 -27.81 27.21
N ARG A 247 11.84 -27.68 26.26
CA ARG A 247 13.29 -27.72 26.52
C ARG A 247 13.86 -26.32 26.79
N VAL A 248 13.08 -25.27 26.52
CA VAL A 248 13.49 -23.87 26.75
C VAL A 248 12.88 -23.36 28.04
N ILE A 249 13.58 -23.65 29.15
CA ILE A 249 13.20 -23.26 30.50
C ILE A 249 14.31 -22.43 31.14
N PRO A 250 14.00 -21.47 32.03
CA PRO A 250 15.04 -20.72 32.74
C PRO A 250 16.01 -21.66 33.48
N GLY A 251 17.31 -21.39 33.37
CA GLY A 251 18.40 -22.21 33.90
C GLY A 251 18.85 -23.37 33.00
N ALA A 252 18.13 -23.69 31.92
CA ALA A 252 18.56 -24.72 30.99
C ALA A 252 19.76 -24.24 30.16
N GLU A 253 20.78 -25.10 30.07
CA GLU A 253 21.92 -24.94 29.17
C GLU A 253 21.66 -25.71 27.86
N MET A 254 21.96 -25.09 26.73
CA MET A 254 21.68 -25.64 25.42
C MET A 254 22.65 -25.14 24.35
N ASP A 255 23.01 -26.04 23.45
CA ASP A 255 23.72 -25.69 22.23
C ASP A 255 22.74 -25.14 21.19
N VAL A 256 22.94 -23.89 20.80
CA VAL A 256 22.11 -23.20 19.81
C VAL A 256 22.96 -22.67 18.67
N VAL A 257 22.36 -22.55 17.48
CA VAL A 257 22.98 -21.90 16.32
C VAL A 257 22.36 -20.52 16.20
N ILE A 258 23.19 -19.48 16.13
CA ILE A 258 22.74 -18.13 15.81
C ILE A 258 22.29 -18.13 14.35
N THR A 259 21.02 -17.89 14.11
CA THR A 259 20.42 -17.92 12.77
C THR A 259 20.30 -16.53 12.15
N GLU A 260 20.13 -15.50 12.97
CA GLU A 260 19.85 -14.14 12.55
C GLU A 260 20.50 -13.15 13.53
N ALA A 261 20.77 -11.92 13.11
CA ALA A 261 21.12 -10.83 14.02
C ALA A 261 19.85 -10.29 14.71
N SER A 262 19.95 -9.82 15.96
CA SER A 262 18.82 -9.21 16.66
C SER A 262 18.38 -7.93 15.95
N ALA A 263 17.10 -7.83 15.60
CA ALA A 263 16.53 -6.60 15.02
C ALA A 263 16.53 -5.42 16.00
N LYS A 264 16.58 -5.71 17.31
CA LYS A 264 16.57 -4.70 18.37
C LYS A 264 17.99 -4.28 18.77
N ASN A 265 18.92 -5.23 18.83
CA ASN A 265 20.29 -5.04 19.30
C ASN A 265 21.29 -5.84 18.43
N PRO A 266 21.52 -5.47 17.16
CA PRO A 266 22.29 -6.29 16.22
C PRO A 266 23.77 -6.47 16.60
N ASP A 267 24.34 -5.49 17.30
CA ASP A 267 25.77 -5.47 17.64
C ASP A 267 26.10 -6.21 18.94
N THR A 268 25.08 -6.62 19.71
CA THR A 268 25.27 -7.26 21.03
C THR A 268 24.44 -8.53 21.22
N GLU A 269 23.47 -8.80 20.34
CA GLU A 269 22.59 -9.97 20.44
C GLU A 269 22.43 -10.68 19.10
N GLY A 270 22.57 -12.01 19.13
CA GLY A 270 22.15 -12.89 18.06
C GLY A 270 20.82 -13.55 18.38
N VAL A 271 20.16 -14.06 17.35
CA VAL A 271 18.87 -14.74 17.46
C VAL A 271 19.06 -16.20 17.06
N ALA A 272 18.64 -17.10 17.94
CA ALA A 272 18.51 -18.52 17.67
C ALA A 272 17.04 -18.94 17.66
N ARG A 273 16.70 -19.99 16.92
CA ARG A 273 15.35 -20.59 16.91
C ARG A 273 15.41 -21.99 17.49
N VAL A 274 14.72 -22.21 18.61
CA VAL A 274 14.64 -23.51 19.29
C VAL A 274 13.18 -23.94 19.35
N ASN A 275 12.81 -25.03 18.66
CA ASN A 275 11.44 -25.54 18.61
C ASN A 275 10.38 -24.50 18.20
N GLY A 276 10.75 -23.58 17.30
CA GLY A 276 9.86 -22.50 16.85
C GLY A 276 9.80 -21.29 17.79
N LEU A 277 10.49 -21.34 18.93
CA LEU A 277 10.64 -20.23 19.85
C LEU A 277 11.89 -19.41 19.51
N VAL A 278 11.74 -18.09 19.52
CA VAL A 278 12.85 -17.14 19.33
C VAL A 278 13.64 -17.02 20.64
N VAL A 279 14.95 -17.25 20.59
CA VAL A 279 15.86 -17.10 21.72
C VAL A 279 16.86 -16.01 21.39
N PHE A 280 16.85 -14.93 22.16
CA PHE A 280 17.83 -13.85 22.07
C PHE A 280 19.06 -14.24 22.88
N VAL A 281 20.21 -14.33 22.22
CA VAL A 281 21.48 -14.73 22.83
C VAL A 281 22.37 -13.51 22.97
N GLN A 282 22.56 -13.07 24.20
CA GLN A 282 23.43 -11.94 24.52
C GLN A 282 24.91 -12.33 24.36
N GLY A 283 25.66 -11.49 23.65
CA GLY A 283 27.10 -11.65 23.40
C GLY A 283 27.47 -12.55 22.21
N ALA A 284 26.50 -13.13 21.49
CA ALA A 284 26.74 -14.00 20.34
C ALA A 284 26.14 -13.40 19.06
N THR A 285 26.92 -12.63 18.30
CA THR A 285 26.43 -11.86 17.14
C THR A 285 26.73 -12.51 15.79
N THR A 286 27.58 -13.54 15.75
CA THR A 286 27.99 -14.19 14.49
C THR A 286 26.92 -15.16 13.99
N ILE A 287 26.33 -14.87 12.83
CA ILE A 287 25.36 -15.76 12.18
C ILE A 287 26.05 -17.06 11.73
N GLY A 288 25.42 -18.20 12.03
CA GLY A 288 25.92 -19.55 11.77
C GLY A 288 26.78 -20.13 12.90
N GLU A 289 27.12 -19.33 13.92
CA GLU A 289 27.93 -19.78 15.05
C GLU A 289 27.13 -20.68 15.99
N ARG A 290 27.76 -21.78 16.44
CA ARG A 290 27.23 -22.65 17.48
C ARG A 290 27.77 -22.23 18.83
N VAL A 291 26.86 -21.87 19.72
CA VAL A 291 27.18 -21.39 21.06
C VAL A 291 26.38 -22.17 22.10
N ASN A 292 27.01 -22.45 23.23
CA ASN A 292 26.31 -22.97 24.39
C ASN A 292 25.76 -21.79 25.19
N VAL A 293 24.46 -21.84 25.47
CA VAL A 293 23.74 -20.73 26.10
C VAL A 293 22.96 -21.24 27.30
N ARG A 294 22.91 -20.44 28.35
CA ARG A 294 21.98 -20.63 29.47
C ARG A 294 20.79 -19.72 29.28
N ILE A 295 19.59 -20.29 29.30
CA ILE A 295 18.34 -19.51 29.29
C ILE A 295 18.23 -18.76 30.62
N VAL A 296 18.16 -17.44 30.57
CA VAL A 296 18.01 -16.57 31.74
C VAL A 296 16.54 -16.25 31.97
N GLU A 297 15.78 -16.00 30.91
CA GLU A 297 14.35 -15.69 30.97
C GLU A 297 13.58 -16.45 29.89
N ARG A 298 12.40 -16.97 30.23
CA ARG A 298 11.45 -17.57 29.30
C ARG A 298 10.13 -16.80 29.34
N GLY A 299 9.85 -16.01 28.30
CA GLY A 299 8.54 -15.40 28.07
C GLY A 299 7.61 -16.36 27.32
N GLU A 300 6.44 -15.90 26.85
CA GLU A 300 5.51 -16.75 26.09
C GLU A 300 6.00 -17.01 24.65
N ARG A 301 6.47 -15.95 23.97
CA ARG A 301 6.82 -15.96 22.53
C ARG A 301 8.32 -15.89 22.24
N ALA A 302 9.13 -15.59 23.27
CA ALA A 302 10.58 -15.54 23.17
C ALA A 302 11.25 -15.92 24.50
N ALA A 303 12.53 -16.25 24.44
CA ALA A 303 13.40 -16.46 25.58
C ALA A 303 14.67 -15.59 25.45
N VAL A 304 15.32 -15.31 26.56
CA VAL A 304 16.61 -14.61 26.64
C VAL A 304 17.63 -15.57 27.22
N ALA A 305 18.82 -15.60 26.62
CA ALA A 305 19.90 -16.48 26.98
C ALA A 305 21.25 -15.74 27.00
N GLU A 306 22.15 -16.21 27.84
CA GLU A 306 23.52 -15.71 27.95
C GLU A 306 24.51 -16.81 27.56
N LEU A 307 25.67 -16.41 27.03
CA LEU A 307 26.75 -17.34 26.69
C LEU A 307 27.30 -18.03 27.94
N THR A 308 27.34 -19.36 27.91
CA THR A 308 28.06 -20.17 28.88
C THR A 308 29.31 -20.74 28.22
N GLY A 309 30.49 -20.42 28.77
CA GLY A 309 31.78 -20.68 28.13
C GLY A 309 32.10 -22.16 27.84
N LYS A 310 32.94 -22.32 26.80
CA LYS A 310 33.49 -23.51 26.11
C LYS A 310 32.48 -24.50 25.49
N PRO A 311 32.60 -24.79 24.17
CA PRO A 311 31.73 -25.75 23.49
C PRO A 311 31.93 -27.15 24.08
N ALA A 312 30.84 -27.86 24.35
CA ALA A 312 30.93 -29.28 24.66
C ALA A 312 31.62 -30.01 23.50
N ALA A 313 32.54 -30.93 23.84
CA ALA A 313 33.22 -31.80 22.88
C ALA A 313 32.22 -32.40 21.87
N PRO A 314 32.61 -32.62 20.61
CA PRO A 314 31.68 -32.96 19.53
C PRO A 314 30.90 -34.21 19.89
N ALA A 315 29.65 -34.03 20.33
CA ALA A 315 28.65 -35.08 20.28
C ALA A 315 28.52 -35.50 18.80
N PRO A 316 28.34 -36.81 18.50
CA PRO A 316 28.19 -37.27 17.13
C PRO A 316 27.15 -36.39 16.47
N ALA A 317 27.51 -35.83 15.30
CA ALA A 317 26.75 -34.82 14.61
C ALA A 317 25.26 -35.14 14.78
N PRO A 318 24.43 -34.21 15.31
CA PRO A 318 23.01 -34.46 15.36
C PRO A 318 22.66 -34.82 13.93
N VAL A 319 22.21 -36.06 13.73
CA VAL A 319 21.56 -36.46 12.51
C VAL A 319 20.48 -35.42 12.40
N ARG A 320 20.73 -34.38 11.58
CA ARG A 320 19.68 -33.52 11.08
C ARG A 320 18.66 -34.56 10.69
N ARG A 321 17.45 -34.50 11.26
CA ARG A 321 16.34 -34.97 10.47
C ARG A 321 16.34 -34.01 9.28
N VAL A 322 17.24 -34.29 8.33
CA VAL A 322 17.07 -34.02 6.92
C VAL A 322 15.64 -34.45 6.77
N PHE A 323 14.76 -33.48 6.54
CA PHE A 323 13.44 -33.79 6.06
C PHE A 323 13.71 -34.75 4.91
N GLN A 324 13.47 -36.04 5.16
CA GLN A 324 13.76 -37.05 4.18
C GLN A 324 12.48 -37.07 3.38
N PRO A 325 12.47 -36.42 2.20
CA PRO A 325 11.30 -36.42 1.34
C PRO A 325 10.77 -37.83 1.25
N SER A 326 9.44 -38.00 1.34
CA SER A 326 8.86 -39.32 1.10
C SER A 326 9.34 -39.79 -0.28
N PRO A 327 9.70 -41.08 -0.46
CA PRO A 327 10.12 -41.59 -1.76
C PRO A 327 9.12 -41.17 -2.84
N GLY A 328 9.56 -40.34 -3.79
CA GLY A 328 8.72 -39.74 -4.83
C GLY A 328 8.26 -38.29 -4.62
N ASP A 329 8.64 -37.60 -3.52
CA ASP A 329 8.40 -36.14 -3.40
C ASP A 329 9.31 -35.40 -4.41
N PRO A 330 8.74 -34.68 -5.39
CA PRO A 330 9.54 -33.96 -6.38
C PRO A 330 10.25 -32.74 -5.77
N VAL A 331 9.79 -32.21 -4.63
CA VAL A 331 10.29 -30.95 -4.04
C VAL A 331 11.40 -31.21 -3.03
N VAL A 332 12.61 -31.44 -3.56
CA VAL A 332 13.81 -31.69 -2.76
C VAL A 332 14.90 -30.67 -3.09
N PRO A 333 15.77 -30.27 -2.15
CA PRO A 333 16.87 -29.36 -2.45
C PRO A 333 17.73 -29.86 -3.61
N GLY A 334 18.02 -28.99 -4.58
CA GLY A 334 18.72 -29.30 -5.82
C GLY A 334 17.83 -29.81 -6.96
N ALA A 335 16.57 -30.19 -6.70
CA ALA A 335 15.64 -30.57 -7.76
C ALA A 335 15.31 -29.38 -8.65
N ILE A 336 15.23 -29.65 -9.95
CA ILE A 336 14.81 -28.69 -10.97
C ILE A 336 13.42 -29.11 -11.43
N MET A 337 12.48 -28.17 -11.45
CA MET A 337 11.10 -28.44 -11.84
C MET A 337 10.43 -27.21 -12.45
N ASP A 338 9.39 -27.45 -13.25
CA ASP A 338 8.54 -26.38 -13.77
C ASP A 338 7.42 -26.06 -12.79
N VAL A 339 7.31 -24.79 -12.43
CA VAL A 339 6.30 -24.28 -11.52
C VAL A 339 5.54 -23.12 -12.14
N VAL A 340 4.26 -22.98 -11.79
CA VAL A 340 3.45 -21.82 -12.16
C VAL A 340 3.30 -20.94 -10.93
N ILE A 341 3.61 -19.65 -11.05
CA ILE A 341 3.31 -18.68 -10.00
C ILE A 341 1.80 -18.52 -9.90
N THR A 342 1.20 -19.00 -8.83
CA THR A 342 -0.25 -18.96 -8.61
C THR A 342 -0.71 -17.72 -7.87
N GLU A 343 0.13 -17.17 -7.00
CA GLU A 343 -0.22 -16.14 -6.02
C GLU A 343 1.00 -15.23 -5.76
N PRO A 344 0.80 -13.95 -5.38
CA PRO A 344 1.89 -13.11 -4.89
C PRO A 344 2.30 -13.52 -3.47
N SER A 345 3.58 -13.36 -3.12
CA SER A 345 4.03 -13.63 -1.75
C SER A 345 3.37 -12.66 -0.76
N GLY A 346 2.75 -13.18 0.30
CA GLY A 346 2.17 -12.34 1.35
C GLY A 346 3.22 -11.64 2.23
N ARG A 347 4.48 -12.08 2.17
CA ARG A 347 5.60 -11.47 2.90
C ARG A 347 6.37 -10.49 2.02
N ASN A 348 6.65 -10.87 0.77
CA ASN A 348 7.51 -10.14 -0.16
C ASN A 348 6.87 -10.07 -1.57
N PRO A 349 5.74 -9.35 -1.75
CA PRO A 349 4.97 -9.39 -3.01
C PRO A 349 5.72 -8.84 -4.23
N ASP A 350 6.68 -7.93 -4.01
CA ASP A 350 7.42 -7.24 -5.08
C ASP A 350 8.69 -7.98 -5.49
N THR A 351 9.07 -9.05 -4.79
CA THR A 351 10.30 -9.81 -5.07
C THR A 351 10.10 -11.32 -5.10
N GLU A 352 8.96 -11.85 -4.68
CA GLU A 352 8.68 -13.29 -4.63
C GLU A 352 7.27 -13.64 -5.12
N GLY A 353 7.20 -14.70 -5.92
CA GLY A 353 5.94 -15.37 -6.26
C GLY A 353 5.77 -16.66 -5.51
N VAL A 354 4.53 -17.13 -5.42
CA VAL A 354 4.17 -18.38 -4.76
C VAL A 354 3.64 -19.36 -5.80
N ALA A 355 4.29 -20.51 -5.89
CA ALA A 355 3.79 -21.69 -6.61
C ALA A 355 3.30 -22.76 -5.64
N ARG A 356 2.32 -23.56 -6.06
CA ARG A 356 1.82 -24.71 -5.30
C ARG A 356 2.19 -26.00 -6.01
N VAL A 357 2.99 -26.84 -5.36
CA VAL A 357 3.39 -28.16 -5.88
C VAL A 357 2.92 -29.22 -4.90
N ASN A 358 1.96 -30.06 -5.30
CA ASN A 358 1.38 -31.12 -4.45
C ASN A 358 0.91 -30.62 -3.06
N GLY A 359 0.31 -29.42 -3.01
CA GLY A 359 -0.16 -28.80 -1.76
C GLY A 359 0.94 -28.11 -0.93
N LEU A 360 2.20 -28.19 -1.37
CA LEU A 360 3.32 -27.48 -0.77
C LEU A 360 3.48 -26.08 -1.37
N VAL A 361 3.73 -25.09 -0.51
CA VAL A 361 4.02 -23.71 -0.91
C VAL A 361 5.49 -23.59 -1.32
N VAL A 362 5.75 -23.17 -2.54
CA VAL A 362 7.11 -22.92 -3.06
C VAL A 362 7.24 -21.42 -3.33
N PHE A 363 8.13 -20.76 -2.58
CA PHE A 363 8.47 -19.36 -2.79
C PHE A 363 9.54 -19.28 -3.87
N VAL A 364 9.23 -18.59 -4.97
CA VAL A 364 10.14 -18.43 -6.10
C VAL A 364 10.67 -16.99 -6.09
N GLN A 365 11.97 -16.86 -5.85
CA GLN A 365 12.62 -15.56 -5.79
C GLN A 365 12.72 -14.93 -7.18
N GLY A 366 12.43 -13.63 -7.28
CA GLY A 366 12.46 -12.87 -8.54
C GLY A 366 11.26 -13.10 -9.47
N ALA A 367 10.28 -13.91 -9.07
CA ALA A 367 9.17 -14.33 -9.92
C ALA A 367 7.84 -13.72 -9.50
N THR A 368 7.58 -12.44 -9.82
CA THR A 368 6.41 -11.71 -9.32
C THR A 368 5.16 -11.80 -10.21
N THR A 369 5.27 -12.39 -11.41
CA THR A 369 4.16 -12.40 -12.36
C THR A 369 3.26 -13.62 -12.13
N ILE A 370 2.01 -13.37 -11.71
CA ILE A 370 1.01 -14.44 -11.55
C ILE A 370 0.69 -15.07 -12.91
N GLY A 371 0.74 -16.40 -12.97
CA GLY A 371 0.55 -17.21 -14.16
C GLY A 371 1.86 -17.52 -14.92
N GLU A 372 2.99 -16.98 -14.46
CA GLU A 372 4.30 -17.24 -15.06
C GLU A 372 4.75 -18.68 -14.80
N ARG A 373 5.17 -19.38 -15.85
CA ARG A 373 5.80 -20.70 -15.79
C ARG A 373 7.30 -20.54 -15.74
N LEU A 374 7.92 -21.08 -14.69
CA LEU A 374 9.36 -21.00 -14.48
C LEU A 374 9.93 -22.38 -14.25
N ASN A 375 11.10 -22.62 -14.84
CA ASN A 375 11.95 -23.71 -14.43
C ASN A 375 12.74 -23.20 -13.22
N VAL A 376 12.55 -23.86 -12.08
CA VAL A 376 13.12 -23.42 -10.81
C VAL A 376 13.94 -24.54 -10.19
N ARG A 377 15.03 -24.18 -9.54
CA ARG A 377 15.79 -25.06 -8.66
C ARG A 377 15.39 -24.81 -7.22
N ILE A 378 15.02 -25.88 -6.52
CA ILE A 378 14.77 -25.81 -5.08
C ILE A 378 16.10 -25.58 -4.36
N VAL A 379 16.22 -24.46 -3.67
CA VAL A 379 17.40 -24.10 -2.88
C VAL A 379 17.25 -24.61 -1.46
N GLU A 380 16.04 -24.50 -0.90
CA GLU A 380 15.74 -24.93 0.46
C GLU A 380 14.39 -25.62 0.55
N ARG A 381 14.29 -26.69 1.36
CA ARG A 381 13.05 -27.41 1.63
C ARG A 381 12.80 -27.48 3.13
N GLY A 382 11.84 -26.69 3.63
CA GLY A 382 11.32 -26.76 4.98
C GLY A 382 10.10 -27.70 5.07
N GLY A 383 9.54 -27.95 6.26
CA GLY A 383 8.44 -28.92 6.42
C GLY A 383 7.11 -28.54 5.75
N ARG A 384 6.81 -27.24 5.59
CA ARG A 384 5.54 -26.72 5.02
C ARG A 384 5.72 -25.83 3.79
N ALA A 385 6.95 -25.48 3.46
CA ALA A 385 7.28 -24.66 2.30
C ALA A 385 8.67 -24.98 1.76
N ALA A 386 8.94 -24.58 0.53
CA ALA A 386 10.25 -24.63 -0.10
C ALA A 386 10.60 -23.24 -0.67
N VAL A 387 11.89 -22.96 -0.82
CA VAL A 387 12.41 -21.78 -1.50
C VAL A 387 13.10 -22.24 -2.77
N ALA A 388 12.82 -21.56 -3.87
CA ALA A 388 13.34 -21.88 -5.18
C ALA A 388 13.86 -20.63 -5.89
N GLU A 389 14.86 -20.82 -6.73
CA GLU A 389 15.43 -19.79 -7.60
C GLU A 389 15.18 -20.17 -9.07
N PRO A 390 14.90 -19.21 -9.96
CA PRO A 390 14.76 -19.46 -11.39
C PRO A 390 16.09 -19.98 -11.97
N THR A 391 16.06 -21.14 -12.62
CA THR A 391 17.23 -21.69 -13.34
C THR A 391 17.29 -21.28 -14.81
N GLY A 392 16.37 -20.42 -15.25
CA GLY A 392 16.17 -20.01 -16.64
C GLY A 392 14.79 -20.42 -17.15
N THR A 393 14.40 -19.94 -18.33
CA THR A 393 13.14 -20.32 -18.99
C THR A 393 13.18 -21.81 -19.34
N PRO A 394 12.12 -22.61 -19.09
CA PRO A 394 12.09 -23.99 -19.54
C PRO A 394 12.27 -24.06 -21.07
N PRO A 395 12.99 -25.06 -21.59
CA PRO A 395 12.99 -25.34 -23.02
C PRO A 395 11.62 -25.91 -23.39
N GLY A 396 10.75 -25.04 -23.90
CA GLY A 396 9.43 -25.41 -24.42
C GLY A 396 8.30 -24.73 -23.66
N ASP A 397 7.39 -24.14 -24.43
CA ASP A 397 6.10 -23.61 -24.01
C ASP A 397 6.10 -22.28 -23.27
N VAL A 398 6.45 -21.23 -24.03
CA VAL A 398 5.97 -19.86 -23.85
C VAL A 398 4.44 -19.84 -24.05
N ILE A 399 3.68 -20.38 -23.11
CA ILE A 399 2.27 -20.04 -22.95
C ILE A 399 2.21 -18.79 -22.06
N ARG A 400 2.69 -17.67 -22.61
CA ARG A 400 2.22 -16.34 -22.17
C ARG A 400 0.72 -16.37 -22.41
N ARG A 401 -0.10 -15.94 -21.42
CA ARG A 401 -1.55 -15.75 -21.58
C ARG A 401 -1.83 -15.09 -22.93
N ALA A 402 -2.13 -15.90 -23.94
CA ALA A 402 -2.51 -15.42 -25.23
C ALA A 402 -3.86 -14.76 -25.02
N PHE A 403 -4.02 -13.53 -25.49
CA PHE A 403 -5.33 -13.08 -25.92
C PHE A 403 -5.86 -14.17 -26.84
N ILE A 404 -6.90 -14.90 -26.41
CA ILE A 404 -7.55 -15.91 -27.24
C ILE A 404 -8.55 -15.11 -28.09
N PRO A 405 -8.26 -14.91 -29.39
CA PRO A 405 -9.20 -14.25 -30.27
C PRO A 405 -10.53 -15.03 -30.31
N SER A 406 -11.66 -14.33 -30.44
CA SER A 406 -12.94 -15.00 -30.68
C SER A 406 -12.85 -15.85 -31.96
N ALA A 407 -13.63 -16.92 -32.06
CA ALA A 407 -13.64 -17.79 -33.24
C ALA A 407 -13.94 -17.03 -34.55
N ASP A 408 -14.57 -15.85 -34.45
CA ASP A 408 -14.92 -14.97 -35.57
C ASP A 408 -13.89 -13.84 -35.82
N ASP A 409 -12.74 -13.82 -35.14
CA ASP A 409 -11.72 -12.78 -35.35
C ASP A 409 -10.93 -13.03 -36.65
N PRO A 410 -10.99 -12.12 -37.65
CA PRO A 410 -10.26 -12.27 -38.91
C PRO A 410 -8.73 -12.22 -38.74
N ALA A 411 -8.24 -11.72 -37.60
CA ALA A 411 -6.83 -11.70 -37.23
C ALA A 411 -6.48 -12.78 -36.18
N ALA A 412 -7.26 -13.87 -36.11
CA ALA A 412 -7.02 -14.97 -35.17
C ALA A 412 -5.64 -15.64 -35.32
N ALA A 413 -5.02 -15.56 -36.51
CA ALA A 413 -3.67 -16.04 -36.75
C ALA A 413 -2.57 -15.20 -36.07
N VAL A 414 -2.88 -13.97 -35.64
CA VAL A 414 -1.94 -13.07 -34.95
C VAL A 414 -1.97 -13.35 -33.45
N ILE A 415 -1.23 -14.37 -33.01
CA ILE A 415 -1.10 -14.76 -31.60
C ILE A 415 0.35 -14.65 -31.13
N ALA A 416 0.55 -14.46 -29.82
CA ALA A 416 1.90 -14.41 -29.24
C ALA A 416 2.66 -15.72 -29.53
N GLY A 417 3.90 -15.59 -30.00
CA GLY A 417 4.76 -16.70 -30.44
C GLY A 417 4.63 -17.04 -31.93
N ALA A 418 3.58 -16.58 -32.63
CA ALA A 418 3.45 -16.84 -34.06
C ALA A 418 4.52 -16.09 -34.86
N GLU A 419 5.08 -16.76 -35.86
CA GLU A 419 5.94 -16.16 -36.87
C GLU A 419 5.16 -15.92 -38.14
N MET A 420 5.33 -14.75 -38.74
CA MET A 420 4.61 -14.37 -39.95
C MET A 420 5.38 -13.39 -40.82
N ASP A 421 5.11 -13.48 -42.12
CA ASP A 421 5.64 -12.57 -43.12
C ASP A 421 4.67 -11.38 -43.21
N VAL A 422 5.15 -10.20 -42.87
CA VAL A 422 4.35 -8.95 -42.89
C VAL A 422 5.03 -7.92 -43.77
N VAL A 423 4.23 -7.02 -44.34
CA VAL A 423 4.73 -5.86 -45.08
C VAL A 423 4.57 -4.62 -44.20
N ILE A 424 5.66 -3.89 -43.98
CA ILE A 424 5.61 -2.63 -43.23
C ILE A 424 4.91 -1.59 -44.10
N THR A 425 3.74 -1.10 -43.66
CA THR A 425 2.91 -0.15 -44.40
C THR A 425 3.19 1.30 -44.05
N GLU A 426 3.66 1.57 -42.83
CA GLU A 426 3.94 2.92 -42.33
C GLU A 426 4.94 2.88 -41.18
N ARG A 427 5.48 4.04 -40.77
CA ARG A 427 6.32 4.16 -39.57
C ARG A 427 5.47 4.43 -38.33
N SER A 428 5.92 3.96 -37.18
CA SER A 428 5.26 4.24 -35.90
C SER A 428 5.26 5.74 -35.61
N THR A 429 4.12 6.32 -35.23
CA THR A 429 4.04 7.72 -34.78
C THR A 429 4.76 7.94 -33.44
N LYS A 430 4.79 6.89 -32.61
CA LYS A 430 5.37 6.95 -31.26
C LYS A 430 6.88 6.78 -31.29
N ASN A 431 7.37 5.84 -32.10
CA ASN A 431 8.79 5.48 -32.19
C ASN A 431 9.23 5.33 -33.68
N PRO A 432 9.28 6.42 -34.47
CA PRO A 432 9.47 6.34 -35.92
C PRO A 432 10.84 5.83 -36.37
N GLU A 433 11.85 5.89 -35.50
CA GLU A 433 13.23 5.48 -35.80
C GLU A 433 13.50 3.99 -35.53
N THR A 434 12.64 3.33 -34.76
CA THR A 434 12.86 1.95 -34.32
C THR A 434 11.68 1.02 -34.62
N GLU A 435 10.48 1.54 -34.88
CA GLU A 435 9.27 0.75 -35.12
C GLU A 435 8.59 1.06 -36.46
N GLY A 436 8.28 0.01 -37.20
CA GLY A 436 7.36 0.04 -38.33
C GLY A 436 6.00 -0.51 -37.94
N VAL A 437 5.00 -0.21 -38.75
CA VAL A 437 3.63 -0.65 -38.56
C VAL A 437 3.19 -1.46 -39.77
N ALA A 438 2.68 -2.66 -39.51
CA ALA A 438 2.04 -3.52 -40.49
C ALA A 438 0.55 -3.67 -40.18
N LYS A 439 -0.27 -3.93 -41.20
CA LYS A 439 -1.69 -4.23 -41.06
C LYS A 439 -1.97 -5.66 -41.50
N VAL A 440 -2.46 -6.48 -40.58
CA VAL A 440 -2.82 -7.89 -40.84
C VAL A 440 -4.31 -8.07 -40.57
N ASN A 441 -5.10 -8.28 -41.62
CA ASN A 441 -6.56 -8.46 -41.53
C ASN A 441 -7.28 -7.41 -40.66
N GLY A 442 -6.88 -6.13 -40.79
CA GLY A 442 -7.44 -5.00 -40.04
C GLY A 442 -6.78 -4.74 -38.67
N LEU A 443 -5.88 -5.62 -38.24
CA LEU A 443 -5.13 -5.45 -37.00
C LEU A 443 -3.82 -4.68 -37.21
N VAL A 444 -3.55 -3.71 -36.33
CA VAL A 444 -2.29 -2.96 -36.30
C VAL A 444 -1.21 -3.76 -35.58
N VAL A 445 -0.10 -4.05 -36.25
CA VAL A 445 1.06 -4.76 -35.69
C VAL A 445 2.26 -3.82 -35.66
N PHE A 446 2.78 -3.53 -34.47
CA PHE A 446 3.99 -2.76 -34.26
C PHE A 446 5.20 -3.71 -34.33
N VAL A 447 6.10 -3.47 -35.28
CA VAL A 447 7.28 -4.30 -35.52
C VAL A 447 8.52 -3.52 -35.08
N ASN A 448 9.14 -3.97 -33.98
CA ASN A 448 10.39 -3.42 -33.50
C ASN A 448 11.55 -3.92 -34.37
N GLY A 449 12.40 -3.00 -34.83
CA GLY A 449 13.57 -3.29 -35.67
C GLY A 449 13.33 -3.25 -37.18
N ALA A 450 12.11 -2.95 -37.65
CA ALA A 450 11.78 -2.86 -39.08
C ALA A 450 11.10 -1.52 -39.39
N THR A 451 11.82 -0.56 -39.97
CA THR A 451 11.33 0.83 -40.19
C THR A 451 11.19 1.23 -41.66
N THR A 452 11.51 0.33 -42.58
CA THR A 452 11.43 0.55 -44.03
C THR A 452 10.02 0.28 -44.53
N VAL A 453 9.31 1.32 -44.97
CA VAL A 453 7.98 1.16 -45.56
C VAL A 453 8.08 0.44 -46.91
N GLY A 454 7.20 -0.55 -47.12
CA GLY A 454 7.17 -1.43 -48.29
C GLY A 454 8.05 -2.68 -48.15
N GLU A 455 8.86 -2.80 -47.10
CA GLU A 455 9.68 -3.99 -46.85
C GLU A 455 8.82 -5.15 -46.35
N ARG A 456 9.01 -6.33 -46.93
CA ARG A 456 8.46 -7.58 -46.42
C ARG A 456 9.47 -8.18 -45.45
N VAL A 457 9.03 -8.49 -44.24
CA VAL A 457 9.87 -8.94 -43.13
C VAL A 457 9.22 -10.11 -42.42
N ASN A 458 10.05 -11.02 -41.91
CA ASN A 458 9.59 -12.09 -41.03
C ASN A 458 9.62 -11.57 -39.60
N VAL A 459 8.50 -11.69 -38.91
CA VAL A 459 8.34 -11.17 -37.57
C VAL A 459 7.79 -12.25 -36.64
N ARG A 460 8.23 -12.23 -35.39
CA ARG A 460 7.64 -13.02 -34.32
C ARG A 460 6.76 -12.11 -33.47
N ILE A 461 5.49 -12.47 -33.32
CA ILE A 461 4.57 -11.75 -32.44
C ILE A 461 5.01 -11.97 -30.99
N THR A 462 5.40 -10.91 -30.31
CA THR A 462 5.82 -10.96 -28.91
C THR A 462 4.65 -10.82 -27.94
N ALA A 463 3.59 -10.10 -28.36
CA ALA A 463 2.35 -9.95 -27.62
C ALA A 463 1.16 -9.58 -28.53
N ARG A 464 -0.03 -10.12 -28.23
CA ARG A 464 -1.31 -9.76 -28.88
C ARG A 464 -2.23 -9.08 -27.87
N ARG A 465 -2.78 -7.91 -28.21
CA ARG A 465 -3.85 -7.21 -27.48
C ARG A 465 -5.11 -7.16 -28.34
N GLU A 466 -6.22 -6.62 -27.85
CA GLU A 466 -7.50 -6.57 -28.59
C GLU A 466 -7.40 -5.86 -29.95
N ARG A 467 -6.88 -4.63 -30.00
CA ARG A 467 -6.82 -3.78 -31.22
C ARG A 467 -5.44 -3.65 -31.86
N MET A 468 -4.41 -4.23 -31.24
CA MET A 468 -3.04 -4.16 -31.74
C MET A 468 -2.20 -5.37 -31.31
N ALA A 469 -1.11 -5.63 -32.01
CA ALA A 469 -0.09 -6.60 -31.64
C ALA A 469 1.31 -5.98 -31.68
N PHE A 470 2.24 -6.60 -30.96
CA PHE A 470 3.65 -6.26 -30.92
C PHE A 470 4.45 -7.42 -31.47
N ALA A 471 5.46 -7.12 -32.26
CA ALA A 471 6.30 -8.09 -32.93
C ALA A 471 7.76 -7.63 -32.95
N GLU A 472 8.67 -8.59 -33.05
CA GLU A 472 10.09 -8.37 -33.24
C GLU A 472 10.53 -8.94 -34.59
N LEU A 473 11.50 -8.29 -35.23
CA LEU A 473 12.08 -8.77 -36.48
C LEU A 473 12.87 -10.06 -36.25
N THR A 474 12.53 -11.13 -36.97
CA THR A 474 13.28 -12.40 -36.94
C THR A 474 14.15 -12.64 -38.16
N GLY A 475 13.96 -11.86 -39.24
CA GLY A 475 14.82 -11.88 -40.43
C GLY A 475 14.15 -11.37 -41.70
N LYS A 476 14.86 -11.40 -42.82
CA LYS A 476 14.28 -11.18 -44.17
C LYS A 476 13.59 -12.47 -44.66
N PRO A 477 12.49 -12.38 -45.41
CA PRO A 477 11.81 -13.56 -45.95
C PRO A 477 12.77 -14.36 -46.81
N ALA A 478 12.77 -15.68 -46.66
CA ALA A 478 13.44 -16.56 -47.60
C ALA A 478 12.87 -16.29 -49.00
N ALA A 479 13.74 -16.15 -50.01
CA ALA A 479 13.30 -16.06 -51.39
C ALA A 479 12.35 -17.24 -51.70
N PRO A 480 11.25 -17.02 -52.46
CA PRO A 480 10.37 -18.11 -52.83
C PRO A 480 11.20 -19.22 -53.49
N ALA A 481 11.01 -20.45 -53.01
CA ALA A 481 11.66 -21.61 -53.61
C ALA A 481 11.36 -21.62 -55.12
N PRO A 482 12.35 -21.93 -55.98
CA PRO A 482 12.07 -22.12 -57.39
C PRO A 482 10.97 -23.19 -57.53
N PRO A 483 10.04 -23.04 -58.49
CA PRO A 483 8.98 -24.02 -58.70
C PRO A 483 9.61 -25.41 -58.85
N PRO A 484 8.96 -26.47 -58.35
CA PRO A 484 9.50 -27.82 -58.42
C PRO A 484 9.85 -28.14 -59.87
N GLU A 485 11.12 -28.47 -60.09
CA GLU A 485 11.62 -28.99 -61.36
C GLU A 485 10.74 -30.19 -61.72
N ALA A 486 10.11 -30.13 -62.90
CA ALA A 486 9.26 -31.19 -63.40
C ALA A 486 10.04 -32.51 -63.32
N ALA A 487 9.48 -33.49 -62.61
CA ALA A 487 10.02 -34.83 -62.57
C ALA A 487 10.27 -35.32 -64.00
N PRO A 488 11.42 -35.95 -64.31
CA PRO A 488 11.63 -36.53 -65.62
C PRO A 488 10.52 -37.55 -65.89
N GLU A 489 9.82 -37.39 -67.02
CA GLU A 489 8.86 -38.34 -67.53
C GLU A 489 9.44 -39.75 -67.48
N ALA A 490 8.76 -40.63 -66.74
CA ALA A 490 9.04 -42.05 -66.79
C ALA A 490 8.91 -42.52 -68.24
N SER A 491 9.97 -43.16 -68.76
CA SER A 491 9.95 -43.79 -70.07
C SER A 491 8.78 -44.79 -70.16
N PRO A 492 8.04 -44.84 -71.28
CA PRO A 492 6.94 -45.78 -71.42
C PRO A 492 7.49 -47.22 -71.41
N PRO A 493 6.74 -48.19 -70.84
CA PRO A 493 7.15 -49.59 -70.86
C PRO A 493 7.14 -50.14 -72.29
N PRO A 494 7.99 -51.14 -72.61
CA PRO A 494 7.99 -51.77 -73.92
C PRO A 494 6.65 -52.48 -74.19
N PRO A 495 6.24 -52.60 -75.46
CA PRO A 495 5.00 -53.28 -75.82
C PRO A 495 5.06 -54.75 -75.42
N ALA A 496 3.99 -55.23 -74.79
CA ALA A 496 3.77 -56.65 -74.58
C ALA A 496 3.42 -57.29 -75.93
N GLU A 497 4.12 -58.36 -76.27
CA GLU A 497 3.74 -59.29 -77.34
C GLU A 497 2.51 -60.09 -76.85
N GLU A 498 1.35 -59.86 -77.48
CA GLU A 498 0.42 -60.88 -78.01
C GLU A 498 -0.75 -60.23 -78.78
#